data_AF-A0A2P2JJ76-F1
#
_entry.id   AF-A0A2P2JJ76-F1
#
_cell.length_a   1.000
_cell.length_b   1.000
_cell.length_c   1.000
_cell.angle_alpha   90.00
_cell.angle_beta   90.00
_cell.angle_gamma   90.00
#
_symmetry.space_group_name_H-M   'P 1'
#
loop_
_entity.id
_entity.type
_entity.pdbx_description
1 polymer ?
#
loop_
_entity_poly.entity_id
_entity_poly.type
_entity_poly.pdbx_seq_one_letter_code
_entity_poly.pdbx_strand_id
1 'polypeptide(L)'
;MESSMICLLSSTLLVLFSPAAYAQTASPPAPTTTPSPAPAPAPAYVNLTHLLSVAGPFNTFLGYLESTKVIDTFQNQANNTEEGVTIFAPTNKAFSSLKNPSLSKLTQNQLKQLMLFHALSHYYSLADFKNLSRVGPVSTFAGAGLFALNFTDISGNVHLDSGWSKTKISSSVDSTDPVAVYQVEKVLLPEAIFGTDIPPTVAPAPAPELPAADSPASDTTSKGRAPEGSSANSSNGINLSISGQLVLAVSGVLVLFL
;
A
#
# COMPACT_ATOMS: atom_id res chain seq x y z
N MET A 1 11.74 5.40 -59.09
CA MET A 1 12.76 6.38 -59.50
C MET A 1 14.07 5.89 -58.89
N GLU A 2 14.57 4.76 -59.38
CA GLU A 2 15.29 4.57 -60.66
C GLU A 2 16.78 4.88 -60.44
N SER A 3 17.70 3.92 -60.29
CA SER A 3 18.09 2.77 -61.14
C SER A 3 19.33 3.09 -61.96
N SER A 4 20.51 2.65 -61.49
CA SER A 4 21.80 2.51 -62.21
C SER A 4 22.77 1.82 -61.23
N MET A 5 23.03 0.50 -61.24
CA MET A 5 23.09 -0.52 -62.30
C MET A 5 24.31 -0.38 -63.25
N ILE A 6 24.78 -1.53 -63.74
CA ILE A 6 26.00 -1.77 -64.54
C ILE A 6 27.30 -1.77 -63.72
N CYS A 7 27.59 -2.94 -63.14
CA CYS A 7 28.96 -3.45 -63.01
C CYS A 7 29.56 -3.68 -64.41
N LEU A 8 30.90 -3.70 -64.55
CA LEU A 8 31.64 -4.64 -65.42
C LEU A 8 33.16 -4.52 -65.20
N LEU A 9 33.78 -5.67 -64.87
CA LEU A 9 35.16 -6.09 -65.14
C LEU A 9 36.32 -5.05 -65.19
N SER A 10 37.25 -5.20 -64.24
CA SER A 10 38.68 -5.23 -64.59
C SER A 10 39.47 -6.07 -63.59
N SER A 11 40.27 -7.01 -64.08
CA SER A 11 41.08 -7.92 -63.26
C SER A 11 42.56 -7.64 -63.48
N THR A 12 43.27 -7.18 -62.44
CA THR A 12 44.73 -7.16 -62.42
C THR A 12 45.25 -7.42 -61.00
N LEU A 13 45.90 -8.58 -60.83
CA LEU A 13 46.68 -8.91 -59.65
C LEU A 13 48.01 -8.16 -59.72
N LEU A 14 48.29 -7.28 -58.75
CA LEU A 14 49.59 -6.62 -58.62
C LEU A 14 50.18 -6.89 -57.23
N VAL A 15 51.02 -7.92 -57.17
CA VAL A 15 51.87 -8.19 -56.00
C VAL A 15 53.05 -7.23 -56.04
N LEU A 16 53.16 -6.34 -55.07
CA LEU A 16 54.34 -5.50 -54.86
C LEU A 16 54.79 -5.54 -53.40
N PHE A 17 56.12 -5.56 -53.23
CA PHE A 17 56.82 -5.60 -51.95
C PHE A 17 56.54 -4.34 -51.10
N SER A 18 56.47 -4.53 -49.79
CA SER A 18 56.81 -3.50 -48.78
C SER A 18 58.05 -3.96 -48.01
N PRO A 19 59.04 -3.08 -47.75
CA PRO A 19 60.30 -3.45 -47.12
C PRO A 19 60.16 -3.66 -45.60
N ALA A 20 61.10 -4.40 -45.01
CA ALA A 20 61.16 -4.61 -43.57
C ALA A 20 61.54 -3.31 -42.83
N ALA A 21 60.65 -2.85 -41.94
CA ALA A 21 61.00 -1.86 -40.93
C ALA A 21 61.76 -2.53 -39.77
N TYR A 22 62.75 -1.84 -39.20
CA TYR A 22 63.57 -2.37 -38.11
C TYR A 22 62.74 -2.63 -36.84
N ALA A 23 62.94 -3.80 -36.23
CA ALA A 23 62.36 -4.11 -34.93
C ALA A 23 63.04 -3.30 -33.82
N GLN A 24 62.32 -2.36 -33.21
CA GLN A 24 62.71 -1.76 -31.93
C GLN A 24 62.18 -2.65 -30.80
N THR A 25 63.06 -3.46 -30.20
CA THR A 25 62.71 -4.33 -29.07
C THR A 25 62.51 -3.52 -27.79
N ALA A 26 61.33 -2.91 -27.64
CA ALA A 26 60.84 -2.48 -26.34
C ALA A 26 60.42 -3.73 -25.54
N SER A 27 60.95 -3.90 -24.33
CA SER A 27 60.56 -5.01 -23.46
C SER A 27 59.06 -4.91 -23.12
N PRO A 28 58.30 -6.03 -23.14
CA PRO A 28 56.92 -6.01 -22.69
C PRO A 28 56.87 -5.65 -21.20
N PRO A 29 55.91 -4.81 -20.75
CA PRO A 29 55.73 -4.55 -19.33
C PRO A 29 55.32 -5.84 -18.61
N ALA A 30 55.85 -6.04 -17.41
CA ALA A 30 55.46 -7.18 -16.58
C ALA A 30 53.95 -7.12 -16.25
N PRO A 31 53.26 -8.27 -16.11
CA PRO A 31 51.85 -8.29 -15.79
C PRO A 31 51.62 -7.67 -14.41
N THR A 32 51.02 -6.48 -14.39
CA THR A 32 50.56 -5.85 -13.15
C THR A 32 49.45 -6.72 -12.57
N THR A 33 49.71 -7.34 -11.42
CA THR A 33 48.70 -8.07 -10.64
C THR A 33 47.70 -7.07 -10.06
N THR A 34 46.71 -6.67 -10.84
CA THR A 34 45.54 -5.94 -10.35
C THR A 34 44.95 -6.76 -9.21
N PRO A 35 44.78 -6.20 -7.99
CA PRO A 35 44.12 -6.94 -6.93
C PRO A 35 42.70 -7.27 -7.39
N SER A 36 42.34 -8.55 -7.34
CA SER A 36 40.92 -8.93 -7.46
C SER A 36 40.14 -8.13 -6.43
N PRO A 37 38.95 -7.60 -6.76
CA PRO A 37 38.03 -7.11 -5.75
C PRO A 37 37.91 -8.15 -4.64
N ALA A 38 38.07 -7.71 -3.39
CA ALA A 38 37.76 -8.56 -2.26
C ALA A 38 36.28 -8.97 -2.37
N PRO A 39 35.92 -10.22 -2.03
CA PRO A 39 34.52 -10.61 -1.98
C PRO A 39 33.73 -9.59 -1.15
N ALA A 40 32.62 -9.10 -1.70
CA ALA A 40 31.75 -8.18 -0.97
C ALA A 40 31.35 -8.84 0.36
N PRO A 41 31.27 -8.08 1.47
CA PRO A 41 30.78 -8.63 2.73
C PRO A 41 29.45 -9.35 2.50
N ALA A 42 29.32 -10.56 3.03
CA ALA A 42 28.06 -11.30 2.97
C ALA A 42 26.92 -10.43 3.57
N PRO A 43 25.69 -10.51 3.03
CA PRO A 43 24.59 -9.64 3.46
C PRO A 43 24.46 -9.60 4.98
N ALA A 44 24.50 -8.39 5.54
CA ALA A 44 24.42 -8.17 6.98
C ALA A 44 22.99 -8.48 7.46
N TYR A 45 22.77 -9.73 7.87
CA TYR A 45 21.42 -10.26 8.01
C TYR A 45 20.58 -9.54 9.08
N VAL A 46 19.41 -9.07 8.68
CA VAL A 46 18.50 -8.29 9.52
C VAL A 46 17.72 -9.21 10.46
N ASN A 47 18.11 -9.24 11.74
CA ASN A 47 17.32 -9.86 12.79
C ASN A 47 16.02 -9.07 13.00
N LEU A 48 14.87 -9.64 12.60
CA LEU A 48 13.58 -8.95 12.57
C LEU A 48 13.03 -8.71 13.98
N THR A 49 13.27 -9.62 14.92
CA THR A 49 12.91 -9.44 16.35
C THR A 49 13.64 -8.24 16.95
N HIS A 50 14.95 -8.14 16.69
CA HIS A 50 15.76 -7.00 17.12
C HIS A 50 15.30 -5.70 16.44
N LEU A 51 15.13 -5.70 15.11
CA LEU A 51 14.67 -4.52 14.37
C LEU A 51 13.33 -4.00 14.90
N LEU A 52 12.32 -4.87 15.06
CA LEU A 52 11.00 -4.47 15.53
C LEU A 52 10.96 -4.04 17.01
N SER A 53 11.90 -4.52 17.84
CA SER A 53 11.98 -4.10 19.25
C SER A 53 12.71 -2.77 19.46
N VAL A 54 13.61 -2.36 18.55
CA VAL A 54 14.38 -1.10 18.68
C VAL A 54 13.89 0.04 17.77
N ALA A 55 13.40 -0.26 16.56
CA ALA A 55 13.22 0.76 15.52
C ALA A 55 11.86 1.50 15.56
N GLY A 56 10.99 1.18 16.52
CA GLY A 56 9.74 1.92 16.70
C GLY A 56 8.77 1.29 17.70
N PRO A 57 7.56 1.87 17.86
CA PRO A 57 6.56 1.36 18.77
C PRO A 57 5.82 0.15 18.18
N PHE A 58 6.53 -0.97 17.98
CA PHE A 58 5.99 -2.20 17.37
C PHE A 58 5.83 -3.37 18.35
N ASN A 59 6.14 -3.18 19.63
CA ASN A 59 6.13 -4.25 20.65
C ASN A 59 4.83 -5.08 20.70
N THR A 60 3.66 -4.48 20.43
CA THR A 60 2.38 -5.21 20.35
C THR A 60 2.32 -6.10 19.11
N PHE A 61 2.81 -5.63 17.95
CA PHE A 61 2.92 -6.45 16.74
C PHE A 61 3.91 -7.59 16.95
N LEU A 62 5.11 -7.29 17.47
CA LEU A 62 6.15 -8.27 17.73
C LEU A 62 5.67 -9.39 18.66
N GLY A 63 5.01 -9.06 19.77
CA GLY A 63 4.44 -10.07 20.68
C GLY A 63 3.38 -10.96 20.03
N TYR A 64 2.61 -10.46 19.06
CA TYR A 64 1.73 -11.29 18.23
C TYR A 64 2.51 -12.16 17.24
N LEU A 65 3.56 -11.66 16.59
CA LEU A 65 4.41 -12.44 15.69
C LEU A 65 5.15 -13.58 16.42
N GLU A 66 5.63 -13.33 17.64
CA GLU A 66 6.32 -14.32 18.49
C GLU A 66 5.36 -15.41 19.00
N SER A 67 4.20 -15.01 19.54
CA SER A 67 3.20 -15.95 20.06
C SER A 67 2.49 -16.78 18.99
N THR A 68 2.42 -16.29 17.75
CA THR A 68 1.89 -17.05 16.59
C THR A 68 2.95 -17.80 15.79
N LYS A 69 4.24 -17.63 16.14
CA LYS A 69 5.41 -18.18 15.41
C LYS A 69 5.48 -17.75 13.94
N VAL A 70 5.00 -16.53 13.66
CA VAL A 70 5.09 -15.89 12.34
C VAL A 70 6.41 -15.12 12.18
N ILE A 71 7.00 -14.63 13.27
CA ILE A 71 8.35 -14.01 13.22
C ILE A 71 9.38 -14.97 12.61
N ASP A 72 9.34 -16.24 13.03
CA ASP A 72 10.20 -17.32 12.52
C ASP A 72 9.95 -17.59 11.03
N THR A 73 8.72 -17.37 10.55
CA THR A 73 8.35 -17.54 9.13
C THR A 73 8.91 -16.41 8.26
N PHE A 74 8.78 -15.16 8.70
CA PHE A 74 9.34 -14.00 8.00
C PHE A 74 10.86 -13.99 8.02
N GLN A 75 11.47 -14.38 9.15
CA GLN A 75 12.92 -14.55 9.27
C GLN A 75 13.39 -15.68 8.34
N ASN A 76 12.69 -16.83 8.28
CA ASN A 76 13.02 -17.89 7.33
C ASN A 76 12.97 -17.42 5.87
N GLN A 77 11.94 -16.67 5.46
CA GLN A 77 11.87 -16.11 4.10
C GLN A 77 13.11 -15.26 3.80
N ALA A 78 13.38 -14.25 4.62
CA ALA A 78 14.50 -13.33 4.40
C ALA A 78 15.89 -13.98 4.44
N ASN A 79 16.06 -15.12 5.12
CA ASN A 79 17.33 -15.86 5.18
C ASN A 79 17.51 -16.83 3.99
N ASN A 80 16.43 -17.52 3.60
CA ASN A 80 16.50 -18.77 2.84
C ASN A 80 15.81 -18.69 1.46
N THR A 81 15.37 -17.51 1.02
CA THR A 81 14.86 -17.29 -0.35
C THR A 81 15.49 -16.05 -0.98
N GLU A 82 15.67 -16.09 -2.30
CA GLU A 82 16.13 -14.94 -3.11
C GLU A 82 14.99 -13.94 -3.40
N GLU A 83 13.75 -14.27 -3.02
CA GLU A 83 12.56 -13.44 -3.20
C GLU A 83 12.46 -12.31 -2.15
N GLY A 84 13.02 -12.53 -0.96
CA GLY A 84 12.93 -11.61 0.17
C GLY A 84 11.53 -11.46 0.79
N VAL A 85 11.35 -10.42 1.60
CA VAL A 85 10.14 -10.19 2.41
C VAL A 85 9.79 -8.70 2.53
N THR A 86 8.49 -8.40 2.50
CA THR A 86 7.94 -7.07 2.80
C THR A 86 6.95 -7.15 3.96
N ILE A 87 7.17 -6.39 5.03
CA ILE A 87 6.36 -6.43 6.27
C ILE A 87 5.73 -5.07 6.54
N PHE A 88 4.42 -5.03 6.71
CA PHE A 88 3.64 -3.84 7.08
C PHE A 88 3.39 -3.84 8.59
N ALA A 89 4.29 -3.21 9.36
CA ALA A 89 4.25 -3.21 10.81
C ALA A 89 3.27 -2.16 11.38
N PRO A 90 2.17 -2.53 12.05
CA PRO A 90 1.28 -1.56 12.68
C PRO A 90 1.88 -1.10 14.01
N THR A 91 1.82 0.20 14.27
CA THR A 91 2.25 0.75 15.57
C THR A 91 1.36 0.27 16.72
N ASN A 92 1.87 0.29 17.95
CA ASN A 92 1.06 0.02 19.17
C ASN A 92 -0.18 0.95 19.23
N LYS A 93 -0.08 2.17 18.69
CA LYS A 93 -1.22 3.09 18.55
C LYS A 93 -2.31 2.52 17.65
N ALA A 94 -1.95 1.88 16.53
CA ALA A 94 -2.88 1.21 15.63
C ALA A 94 -3.71 0.14 16.36
N PHE A 95 -3.04 -0.72 17.15
CA PHE A 95 -3.72 -1.73 17.98
C PHE A 95 -4.62 -1.09 19.05
N SER A 96 -4.14 -0.07 19.79
CA SER A 96 -4.95 0.62 20.81
C SER A 96 -6.17 1.37 20.23
N SER A 97 -6.14 1.69 18.93
CA SER A 97 -7.22 2.38 18.22
C SER A 97 -8.25 1.41 17.62
N LEU A 98 -7.94 0.10 17.55
CA LEU A 98 -8.80 -0.94 17.00
C LEU A 98 -9.90 -1.34 18.01
N LYS A 99 -10.98 -0.57 18.06
CA LYS A 99 -12.14 -0.84 18.94
C LYS A 99 -12.97 -2.03 18.45
N ASN A 100 -13.24 -2.08 17.14
CA ASN A 100 -13.95 -3.15 16.45
C ASN A 100 -13.33 -3.33 15.05
N PRO A 101 -13.20 -4.57 14.54
CA PRO A 101 -13.42 -5.85 15.24
C PRO A 101 -12.35 -6.09 16.32
N SER A 102 -12.71 -6.84 17.37
CA SER A 102 -11.81 -7.11 18.49
C SER A 102 -10.96 -8.36 18.25
N LEU A 103 -9.63 -8.21 18.25
CA LEU A 103 -8.69 -9.31 18.03
C LEU A 103 -8.77 -10.40 19.11
N SER A 104 -9.19 -10.05 20.33
CA SER A 104 -9.35 -10.99 21.45
C SER A 104 -10.46 -12.04 21.25
N LYS A 105 -11.25 -11.93 20.17
CA LYS A 105 -12.26 -12.93 19.78
C LYS A 105 -11.74 -13.93 18.73
N LEU A 106 -10.53 -13.76 18.22
CA LEU A 106 -9.95 -14.64 17.20
C LEU A 106 -9.40 -15.93 17.82
N THR A 107 -9.56 -17.04 17.10
CA THR A 107 -8.80 -18.27 17.38
C THR A 107 -7.30 -18.07 17.11
N GLN A 108 -6.44 -18.89 17.72
CA GLN A 108 -4.99 -18.83 17.48
C GLN A 108 -4.63 -18.98 15.99
N ASN A 109 -5.41 -19.75 15.21
CA ASN A 109 -5.20 -19.89 13.78
C ASN A 109 -5.58 -18.61 13.00
N GLN A 110 -6.72 -17.98 13.31
CA GLN A 110 -7.09 -16.70 12.72
C GLN A 110 -6.09 -15.60 13.11
N LEU A 111 -5.60 -15.58 14.35
CA LEU A 111 -4.57 -14.64 14.79
C LEU A 111 -3.25 -14.85 14.02
N LYS A 112 -2.86 -16.12 13.77
CA LYS A 112 -1.72 -16.44 12.90
C LYS A 112 -1.93 -16.00 11.46
N GLN A 113 -3.11 -16.23 10.87
CA GLN A 113 -3.45 -15.77 9.52
C GLN A 113 -3.46 -14.23 9.43
N LEU A 114 -3.97 -13.54 10.46
CA LEU A 114 -3.92 -12.09 10.55
C LEU A 114 -2.48 -11.56 10.57
N MET A 115 -1.58 -12.22 11.30
CA MET A 115 -0.16 -11.87 11.31
C MET A 115 0.52 -12.12 9.97
N LEU A 116 0.24 -13.24 9.30
CA LEU A 116 0.74 -13.53 7.95
C LEU A 116 0.21 -12.53 6.89
N PHE A 117 -1.01 -12.02 7.07
CA PHE A 117 -1.63 -11.01 6.19
C PHE A 117 -0.92 -9.65 6.23
N HIS A 118 -0.11 -9.38 7.27
CA HIS A 118 0.70 -8.15 7.36
C HIS A 118 2.00 -8.20 6.54
N ALA A 119 2.21 -9.20 5.67
CA ALA A 119 3.43 -9.29 4.86
C ALA A 119 3.21 -9.92 3.47
N LEU A 120 4.14 -9.60 2.55
CA LEU A 120 4.21 -10.15 1.19
C LEU A 120 5.47 -11.02 1.05
N SER A 121 5.37 -12.10 0.28
CA SER A 121 6.43 -13.11 0.07
C SER A 121 7.57 -12.67 -0.85
N HIS A 122 7.65 -11.38 -1.16
CA HIS A 122 8.72 -10.79 -1.97
C HIS A 122 9.15 -9.45 -1.34
N TYR A 123 10.38 -9.04 -1.58
CA TYR A 123 10.85 -7.68 -1.32
C TYR A 123 10.22 -6.71 -2.33
N TYR A 124 9.69 -5.59 -1.82
CA TYR A 124 9.17 -4.48 -2.62
C TYR A 124 9.67 -3.17 -2.03
N SER A 125 10.27 -2.32 -2.88
CA SER A 125 10.61 -0.96 -2.50
C SER A 125 9.37 -0.04 -2.52
N LEU A 126 9.50 1.15 -1.96
CA LEU A 126 8.46 2.20 -2.07
C LEU A 126 8.10 2.55 -3.53
N ALA A 127 9.03 2.35 -4.48
CA ALA A 127 8.76 2.60 -5.90
C ALA A 127 7.87 1.51 -6.52
N ASP A 128 7.95 0.27 -6.04
CA ASP A 128 7.24 -0.87 -6.63
C ASP A 128 5.75 -0.85 -6.31
N PHE A 129 5.34 -0.31 -5.15
CA PHE A 129 3.93 -0.14 -4.81
C PHE A 129 3.15 0.72 -5.83
N LYS A 130 3.82 1.65 -6.52
CA LYS A 130 3.24 2.46 -7.61
C LYS A 130 2.98 1.64 -8.88
N ASN A 131 3.71 0.55 -9.08
CA ASN A 131 3.44 -0.43 -10.12
C ASN A 131 2.34 -1.39 -9.67
N LEU A 132 2.41 -1.91 -8.43
CA LEU A 132 1.39 -2.79 -7.86
C LEU A 132 0.00 -2.15 -7.85
N SER A 133 -0.11 -0.83 -7.58
CA SER A 133 -1.37 -0.08 -7.67
C SER A 133 -2.00 0.01 -9.07
N ARG A 134 -1.37 -0.59 -10.09
CA ARG A 134 -1.87 -0.69 -11.47
C ARG A 134 -2.15 -2.14 -11.90
N VAL A 135 -1.63 -3.12 -11.16
CA VAL A 135 -1.72 -4.54 -11.48
C VAL A 135 -2.92 -5.21 -10.78
N GLY A 136 -3.25 -4.76 -9.56
CA GLY A 136 -4.43 -5.21 -8.82
C GLY A 136 -4.11 -5.77 -7.43
N PRO A 137 -4.96 -6.66 -6.88
CA PRO A 137 -4.76 -7.25 -5.56
C PRO A 137 -3.51 -8.14 -5.52
N VAL A 138 -2.66 -7.93 -4.51
CA VAL A 138 -1.39 -8.67 -4.31
C VAL A 138 -1.56 -9.68 -3.18
N SER A 139 -1.19 -10.93 -3.40
CA SER A 139 -1.26 -12.00 -2.39
C SER A 139 -0.32 -11.73 -1.20
N THR A 140 -0.75 -12.09 0.00
CA THR A 140 0.06 -12.04 1.24
C THR A 140 0.53 -13.44 1.63
N PHE A 141 1.35 -13.57 2.69
CA PHE A 141 1.64 -14.91 3.26
C PHE A 141 0.39 -15.62 3.81
N ALA A 142 -0.72 -14.91 4.04
CA ALA A 142 -1.98 -15.56 4.42
C ALA A 142 -2.72 -16.17 3.22
N GLY A 143 -2.35 -15.79 1.99
CA GLY A 143 -2.85 -16.35 0.74
C GLY A 143 -3.27 -15.29 -0.28
N ALA A 144 -4.02 -15.74 -1.28
CA ALA A 144 -4.63 -14.92 -2.33
C ALA A 144 -6.12 -14.63 -2.04
N GLY A 145 -6.80 -13.92 -2.94
CA GLY A 145 -8.24 -13.68 -2.86
C GLY A 145 -8.62 -12.79 -1.68
N LEU A 146 -9.39 -13.32 -0.73
CA LEU A 146 -9.79 -12.61 0.50
C LEU A 146 -8.63 -12.36 1.50
N PHE A 147 -7.41 -12.81 1.16
CA PHE A 147 -6.14 -12.48 1.81
C PHE A 147 -5.20 -11.65 0.91
N ALA A 148 -5.68 -11.06 -0.17
CA ALA A 148 -4.91 -10.10 -0.96
C ALA A 148 -5.02 -8.66 -0.42
N LEU A 149 -4.01 -7.83 -0.71
CA LEU A 149 -3.96 -6.39 -0.41
C LEU A 149 -4.03 -5.59 -1.71
N ASN A 150 -4.88 -4.56 -1.74
CA ASN A 150 -4.88 -3.57 -2.82
C ASN A 150 -3.98 -2.39 -2.46
N PHE A 151 -3.26 -1.87 -3.46
CA PHE A 151 -2.37 -0.71 -3.32
C PHE A 151 -2.93 0.50 -4.08
N THR A 152 -2.72 1.70 -3.56
CA THR A 152 -3.13 2.96 -4.22
C THR A 152 -2.08 4.05 -3.99
N ASP A 153 -1.45 4.54 -5.05
CA ASP A 153 -0.68 5.78 -5.02
C ASP A 153 -1.65 6.98 -5.01
N ILE A 154 -1.58 7.81 -3.97
CA ILE A 154 -2.27 9.10 -3.89
C ILE A 154 -1.20 10.20 -3.74
N SER A 155 -0.85 10.85 -4.85
CA SER A 155 0.16 11.92 -4.89
C SER A 155 1.50 11.52 -4.26
N GLY A 156 1.98 10.32 -4.55
CA GLY A 156 3.21 9.73 -3.99
C GLY A 156 3.05 9.08 -2.61
N ASN A 157 1.86 9.10 -2.01
CA ASN A 157 1.57 8.44 -0.75
C ASN A 157 0.93 7.07 -1.00
N VAL A 158 1.66 6.00 -0.70
CA VAL A 158 1.17 4.63 -0.83
C VAL A 158 0.14 4.32 0.25
N HIS A 159 -1.06 3.94 -0.19
CA HIS A 159 -2.14 3.43 0.65
C HIS A 159 -2.33 1.94 0.42
N LEU A 160 -2.53 1.21 1.51
CA LEU A 160 -2.92 -0.19 1.54
C LEU A 160 -4.40 -0.27 1.85
N ASP A 161 -5.08 -1.22 1.21
CA ASP A 161 -6.50 -1.49 1.40
C ASP A 161 -6.75 -3.00 1.52
N SER A 162 -7.41 -3.40 2.61
CA SER A 162 -7.77 -4.78 2.93
C SER A 162 -9.28 -5.03 2.89
N GLY A 163 -10.07 -4.12 2.30
CA GLY A 163 -11.53 -4.10 2.40
C GLY A 163 -12.00 -3.53 3.74
N TRP A 164 -11.66 -4.19 4.86
CA TRP A 164 -12.00 -3.72 6.21
C TRP A 164 -11.19 -2.52 6.68
N SER A 165 -9.97 -2.36 6.20
CA SER A 165 -9.05 -1.33 6.69
C SER A 165 -8.23 -0.73 5.56
N LYS A 166 -8.42 0.58 5.35
CA LYS A 166 -7.54 1.41 4.53
C LYS A 166 -6.60 2.23 5.41
N THR A 167 -5.31 2.19 5.07
CA THR A 167 -4.22 2.86 5.81
C THR A 167 -3.13 3.33 4.85
N LYS A 168 -2.29 4.28 5.25
CA LYS A 168 -1.11 4.70 4.49
C LYS A 168 0.16 4.06 5.07
N ILE A 169 1.18 3.90 4.23
CA ILE A 169 2.55 3.81 4.72
C ILE A 169 2.90 5.17 5.33
N SER A 170 3.47 5.15 6.54
CA SER A 170 3.78 6.35 7.33
C SER A 170 5.28 6.55 7.58
N SER A 171 6.08 5.48 7.47
CA SER A 171 7.54 5.52 7.41
C SER A 171 8.08 4.24 6.78
N SER A 172 9.28 4.32 6.20
CA SER A 172 10.15 3.14 6.06
C SER A 172 10.90 2.95 7.39
N VAL A 173 10.94 1.72 7.88
CA VAL A 173 11.69 1.31 9.09
C VAL A 173 13.00 0.64 8.66
N ASP A 174 12.90 -0.22 7.64
CA ASP A 174 14.00 -0.76 6.85
C ASP A 174 13.51 -0.96 5.41
N SER A 175 14.40 -0.94 4.42
CA SER A 175 14.11 -1.18 3.00
C SER A 175 15.41 -1.53 2.29
N THR A 176 16.04 -2.62 2.73
CA THR A 176 17.32 -3.12 2.25
C THR A 176 17.15 -4.58 1.85
N ASP A 177 17.22 -4.88 0.56
CA ASP A 177 17.09 -6.25 0.04
C ASP A 177 17.96 -7.25 0.85
N PRO A 178 17.41 -8.37 1.36
CA PRO A 178 16.09 -8.96 1.06
C PRO A 178 14.92 -8.54 2.00
N VAL A 179 15.04 -7.47 2.78
CA VAL A 179 14.07 -7.07 3.83
C VAL A 179 13.52 -5.66 3.63
N ALA A 180 12.19 -5.55 3.57
CA ALA A 180 11.47 -4.28 3.71
C ALA A 180 10.52 -4.30 4.91
N VAL A 181 10.55 -3.24 5.73
CA VAL A 181 9.63 -3.05 6.87
C VAL A 181 9.06 -1.64 6.82
N TYR A 182 7.74 -1.55 6.65
CA TYR A 182 7.00 -0.30 6.48
C TYR A 182 6.02 -0.07 7.63
N GLN A 183 6.07 1.11 8.26
CA GLN A 183 5.18 1.47 9.36
C GLN A 183 3.79 1.85 8.84
N VAL A 184 2.74 1.20 9.36
CA VAL A 184 1.33 1.55 9.06
C VAL A 184 0.57 2.06 10.29
N GLU A 185 -0.39 2.97 10.06
CA GLU A 185 -1.17 3.65 11.11
C GLU A 185 -2.42 2.88 11.58
N LYS A 186 -2.75 1.77 10.93
CA LYS A 186 -3.85 0.85 11.30
C LYS A 186 -3.39 -0.59 11.11
N VAL A 187 -3.96 -1.49 11.89
CA VAL A 187 -3.86 -2.94 11.69
C VAL A 187 -4.58 -3.30 10.39
N LEU A 188 -3.96 -4.14 9.55
CA LEU A 188 -4.56 -4.65 8.32
C LEU A 188 -5.48 -5.83 8.65
N LEU A 189 -6.73 -5.77 8.21
CA LEU A 189 -7.79 -6.72 8.56
C LEU A 189 -8.33 -7.42 7.28
N PRO A 190 -8.13 -8.74 7.08
CA PRO A 190 -8.58 -9.43 5.88
C PRO A 190 -10.07 -9.82 5.95
N GLU A 191 -10.78 -9.65 4.84
CA GLU A 191 -12.17 -10.11 4.67
C GLU A 191 -12.34 -11.60 4.97
N ALA A 192 -11.31 -12.41 4.71
CA ALA A 192 -11.30 -13.84 5.02
C ALA A 192 -11.52 -14.19 6.52
N ILE A 193 -11.21 -13.27 7.44
CA ILE A 193 -11.35 -13.47 8.89
C ILE A 193 -12.60 -12.79 9.43
N PHE A 194 -12.96 -11.62 8.89
CA PHE A 194 -14.00 -10.76 9.44
C PHE A 194 -15.31 -10.75 8.62
N GLY A 195 -15.32 -11.35 7.43
CA GLY A 195 -16.43 -11.33 6.48
C GLY A 195 -16.36 -10.14 5.52
N THR A 196 -17.47 -9.80 4.87
CA THR A 196 -17.60 -8.59 4.02
C THR A 196 -18.62 -7.58 4.59
N ASP A 197 -19.37 -7.96 5.63
CA ASP A 197 -20.30 -7.08 6.34
C ASP A 197 -19.54 -6.24 7.38
N ILE A 198 -19.05 -5.08 6.96
CA ILE A 198 -18.32 -4.15 7.83
C ILE A 198 -19.36 -3.40 8.70
N PRO A 199 -19.37 -3.61 10.03
CA PRO A 199 -20.34 -2.94 10.90
C PRO A 199 -20.11 -1.43 10.86
N PRO A 200 -21.18 -0.61 10.87
CA PRO A 200 -21.04 0.83 10.81
C PRO A 200 -20.16 1.31 11.95
N THR A 201 -19.06 2.01 11.61
CA THR A 201 -18.19 2.63 12.61
C THR A 201 -19.03 3.61 13.42
N VAL A 202 -19.26 3.28 14.68
CA VAL A 202 -20.06 4.12 15.60
C VAL A 202 -19.46 5.52 15.59
N ALA A 203 -20.20 6.47 15.03
CA ALA A 203 -19.78 7.85 14.94
C ALA A 203 -19.45 8.37 16.35
N PRO A 204 -18.42 9.24 16.51
CA PRO A 204 -18.19 9.89 17.78
C PRO A 204 -19.48 10.56 18.25
N ALA A 205 -20.01 10.12 19.40
CA ALA A 205 -21.21 10.73 19.95
C ALA A 205 -20.97 12.23 20.13
N PRO A 206 -21.96 13.10 19.83
CA PRO A 206 -21.85 14.52 20.12
C PRO A 206 -21.37 14.72 21.55
N ALA A 207 -20.31 15.52 21.74
CA ALA A 207 -19.82 15.83 23.06
C ALA A 207 -20.97 16.46 23.87
N PRO A 208 -21.25 16.03 25.11
CA PRO A 208 -22.32 16.60 25.89
C PRO A 208 -22.14 18.10 26.04
N GLU A 209 -23.08 18.89 25.51
CA GLU A 209 -23.12 20.32 25.76
C GLU A 209 -23.30 20.54 27.26
N LEU A 210 -22.32 21.19 27.89
CA LEU A 210 -22.39 21.56 29.30
C LEU A 210 -23.57 22.53 29.47
N PRO A 211 -24.56 22.25 30.33
CA PRO A 211 -25.67 23.14 30.53
C PRO A 211 -25.16 24.47 31.10
N ALA A 212 -25.35 25.55 30.35
CA ALA A 212 -25.07 26.90 30.85
C ALA A 212 -25.93 27.16 32.09
N ALA A 213 -25.31 27.66 33.16
CA ALA A 213 -25.99 27.84 34.44
C ALA A 213 -27.07 28.94 34.36
N ASP A 214 -28.26 28.63 34.86
CA ASP A 214 -29.35 29.59 35.00
C ASP A 214 -29.05 30.65 36.08
N SER A 215 -29.62 31.85 35.93
CA SER A 215 -29.62 32.91 36.95
C SER A 215 -30.75 33.91 36.68
N PRO A 216 -31.43 34.44 37.72
CA PRO A 216 -32.89 34.45 37.67
C PRO A 216 -33.57 35.83 37.52
N ALA A 217 -34.77 35.75 36.93
CA ALA A 217 -35.98 36.54 37.19
C ALA A 217 -36.01 38.08 37.01
N SER A 218 -37.05 38.54 36.30
CA SER A 218 -37.91 39.67 36.72
C SER A 218 -39.24 39.67 35.93
N ASP A 219 -40.34 39.98 36.60
CA ASP A 219 -41.70 40.02 36.04
C ASP A 219 -41.98 41.27 35.18
N THR A 220 -42.98 41.19 34.27
CA THR A 220 -44.25 41.95 34.41
C THR A 220 -45.26 41.70 33.26
N THR A 221 -46.40 41.15 33.67
CA THR A 221 -47.76 41.17 33.08
C THR A 221 -48.12 42.27 32.06
N SER A 222 -48.83 41.93 30.95
CA SER A 222 -50.27 42.26 30.74
C SER A 222 -50.90 41.81 29.39
N LYS A 223 -52.23 41.58 29.43
CA LYS A 223 -53.28 41.47 28.38
C LYS A 223 -52.90 41.89 26.93
N GLY A 224 -53.32 41.25 25.84
CA GLY A 224 -54.43 40.32 25.58
C GLY A 224 -55.10 40.57 24.20
N ARG A 225 -56.03 39.68 23.81
CA ARG A 225 -57.07 39.83 22.75
C ARG A 225 -56.67 39.74 21.25
N ALA A 226 -57.18 38.71 20.58
CA ALA A 226 -57.38 38.65 19.11
C ALA A 226 -58.72 39.34 18.72
N PRO A 227 -58.95 39.80 17.46
CA PRO A 227 -59.04 38.89 16.31
C PRO A 227 -58.51 39.41 14.94
N GLU A 228 -58.37 38.46 14.00
CA GLU A 228 -58.77 38.50 12.58
C GLU A 228 -58.64 39.82 11.76
N GLY A 229 -57.75 39.82 10.75
CA GLY A 229 -57.58 40.93 9.79
C GLY A 229 -56.80 40.51 8.53
N SER A 230 -57.27 40.92 7.35
CA SER A 230 -56.91 40.33 6.05
C SER A 230 -55.70 40.97 5.31
N SER A 231 -54.91 40.10 4.65
CA SER A 231 -54.20 40.31 3.36
C SER A 231 -52.91 41.15 3.24
N ALA A 232 -52.15 40.77 2.18
CA ALA A 232 -51.26 41.58 1.34
C ALA A 232 -49.71 41.58 1.55
N ASN A 233 -49.08 40.52 1.02
CA ASN A 233 -48.00 40.58 0.00
C ASN A 233 -46.50 40.79 0.40
N SER A 234 -45.63 40.12 -0.39
CA SER A 234 -44.15 40.23 -0.48
C SER A 234 -43.31 39.86 0.77
N SER A 235 -42.16 39.19 0.66
CA SER A 235 -41.52 38.53 -0.51
C SER A 235 -40.44 37.52 -0.06
N ASN A 236 -40.20 36.50 -0.91
CA ASN A 236 -39.00 35.64 -1.06
C ASN A 236 -38.31 35.03 0.19
N GLY A 237 -38.03 33.72 0.25
CA GLY A 237 -38.31 32.69 -0.74
C GLY A 237 -37.88 31.26 -0.35
N ILE A 238 -38.66 30.32 -0.88
CA ILE A 238 -38.44 28.87 -1.03
C ILE A 238 -37.03 28.27 -0.77
N ASN A 239 -37.03 27.17 -0.02
CA ASN A 239 -36.34 25.94 -0.43
C ASN A 239 -37.22 24.73 -0.08
N LEU A 240 -37.60 23.93 -1.08
CA LEU A 240 -38.57 22.85 -0.94
C LEU A 240 -37.89 21.50 -1.20
N SER A 241 -38.11 20.54 -0.29
CA SER A 241 -37.67 19.16 -0.43
C SER A 241 -38.24 18.50 -1.69
N ILE A 242 -37.38 17.93 -2.53
CA ILE A 242 -37.75 17.02 -3.61
C ILE A 242 -36.90 15.76 -3.50
N SER A 243 -37.57 14.63 -3.23
CA SER A 243 -36.97 13.29 -3.27
C SER A 243 -36.86 12.79 -4.70
N GLY A 244 -35.78 12.09 -5.04
CA GLY A 244 -35.61 11.44 -6.34
C GLY A 244 -34.94 10.08 -6.21
N GLN A 245 -35.71 9.00 -6.35
CA GLN A 245 -35.15 7.68 -6.66
C GLN A 245 -35.15 7.47 -8.17
N LEU A 246 -34.07 6.94 -8.72
CA LEU A 246 -33.97 6.55 -10.12
C LEU A 246 -33.72 5.05 -10.23
N VAL A 247 -34.77 4.30 -10.57
CA VAL A 247 -34.67 2.89 -10.94
C VAL A 247 -34.41 2.81 -12.45
N LEU A 248 -33.29 2.20 -12.84
CA LEU A 248 -32.98 1.90 -14.23
C LEU A 248 -33.07 0.39 -14.47
N ALA A 249 -34.19 -0.04 -15.04
CA ALA A 249 -34.37 -1.37 -15.61
C ALA A 249 -34.34 -1.27 -17.15
N VAL A 250 -33.52 -2.10 -17.80
CA VAL A 250 -33.45 -2.21 -19.26
C VAL A 250 -33.55 -3.68 -19.63
N SER A 251 -34.57 -4.04 -20.44
CA SER A 251 -34.97 -5.44 -20.66
C SER A 251 -35.19 -5.78 -22.14
N GLY A 252 -34.10 -6.15 -22.82
CA GLY A 252 -34.05 -7.16 -23.90
C GLY A 252 -34.85 -6.97 -25.19
N VAL A 253 -34.75 -7.99 -26.07
CA VAL A 253 -35.51 -8.19 -27.34
C VAL A 253 -35.15 -7.16 -28.45
N LEU A 254 -34.80 -7.47 -29.71
CA LEU A 254 -34.67 -8.71 -30.53
C LEU A 254 -33.37 -8.54 -31.40
N VAL A 255 -32.95 -9.25 -32.46
CA VAL A 255 -33.47 -10.21 -33.47
C VAL A 255 -32.32 -11.16 -33.90
N LEU A 256 -32.62 -12.21 -34.67
CA LEU A 256 -31.65 -13.01 -35.44
C LEU A 256 -31.05 -12.20 -36.61
N PHE A 257 -29.84 -12.57 -37.07
CA PHE A 257 -29.54 -12.73 -38.51
C PHE A 257 -28.25 -13.55 -38.73
N LEU A 258 -28.34 -14.52 -39.65
CA LEU A 258 -27.25 -15.29 -40.31
C LEU A 258 -26.26 -16.02 -39.39
#